data_AF-T1DF82-F1
#
_entry.id   AF-T1DF82-F1
#
_cell.length_a   1.000
_cell.length_b   1.000
_cell.length_c   1.000
_cell.angle_alpha   90.00
_cell.angle_beta   90.00
_cell.angle_gamma   90.00
#
_symmetry.space_group_name_H-M   'P 1'
#
loop_
_entity.id
_entity.type
_entity.pdbx_description
1 polymer ?
#
loop_
_entity_poly.entity_id
_entity_poly.type
_entity_poly.pdbx_seq_one_letter_code
_entity_poly.pdbx_strand_id
1 'polypeptide(L)'
;MLDRENAQQQEALGIVGVNLLYGAFFYHYEPEILLKSLMDGISAERIEIDMIEFTGIEFRHVDNRIMSLRLVELGLSAAAMFGPSGEVLQPSEVLHKR
;
A
#
# COMPACT_ATOMS: atom_id res chain seq x y z
N MET A 1 1.73 -7.07 -8.83
CA MET A 1 2.17 -8.45 -8.53
C MET A 1 3.44 -8.73 -9.31
N LEU A 2 4.44 -9.33 -8.66
CA LEU A 2 5.76 -9.57 -9.26
C LEU A 2 6.07 -11.07 -9.42
N ASP A 3 5.43 -11.92 -8.62
CA ASP A 3 5.44 -13.37 -8.82
C ASP A 3 4.87 -13.74 -10.20
N ARG A 4 5.43 -14.77 -10.85
CA ARG A 4 5.04 -15.20 -12.20
C ARG A 4 3.88 -16.18 -12.22
N GLU A 5 3.75 -17.00 -11.18
CA GLU A 5 2.74 -18.05 -11.11
C GLU A 5 1.55 -17.61 -10.24
N ASN A 6 0.34 -17.92 -10.69
CA ASN A 6 -0.90 -17.57 -9.98
C ASN A 6 -0.94 -18.11 -8.54
N ALA A 7 -0.40 -19.31 -8.30
CA ALA A 7 -0.37 -19.90 -6.96
C ALA A 7 0.50 -19.07 -5.99
N GLN A 8 1.67 -18.62 -6.46
CA GLN A 8 2.58 -17.77 -5.68
C GLN A 8 1.97 -16.38 -5.45
N GLN A 9 1.30 -15.82 -6.45
CA GLN A 9 0.57 -14.57 -6.32
C GLN A 9 -0.54 -14.64 -5.27
N GLN A 10 -1.33 -15.73 -5.25
CA GLN A 10 -2.40 -15.95 -4.27
C GLN A 10 -1.86 -16.07 -2.86
N GLU A 11 -0.75 -16.79 -2.68
CA GLU A 11 -0.08 -16.91 -1.38
C GLU A 11 0.40 -15.54 -0.89
N ALA A 12 1.10 -14.78 -1.75
CA ALA A 12 1.60 -13.45 -1.43
C ALA A 12 0.46 -12.49 -1.03
N LEU A 13 -0.62 -12.47 -1.83
CA LEU A 13 -1.80 -11.67 -1.55
C LEU A 13 -2.50 -12.11 -0.26
N GLY A 14 -2.53 -13.41 0.04
CA GLY A 14 -3.08 -13.96 1.28
C GLY A 14 -2.34 -13.46 2.50
N ILE A 15 -0.99 -13.47 2.47
CA ILE A 15 -0.15 -12.94 3.55
C ILE A 15 -0.43 -11.45 3.76
N VAL A 16 -0.35 -10.64 2.70
CA VAL A 16 -0.61 -9.19 2.80
C VAL A 16 -2.04 -8.90 3.27
N GLY A 17 -3.02 -9.70 2.86
CA GLY A 17 -4.40 -9.59 3.33
C GLY A 17 -4.53 -9.82 4.84
N VAL A 18 -3.84 -10.83 5.38
CA VAL A 18 -3.80 -11.08 6.84
C VAL A 18 -3.10 -9.93 7.57
N ASN A 19 -1.98 -9.45 7.03
CA ASN A 19 -1.25 -8.32 7.60
C ASN A 19 -2.10 -7.04 7.61
N LEU A 20 -2.84 -6.77 6.53
CA LEU A 20 -3.76 -5.63 6.43
C LEU A 20 -4.86 -5.72 7.49
N LEU A 21 -5.48 -6.88 7.67
CA LEU A 21 -6.48 -7.08 8.71
C LEU A 21 -5.87 -6.84 10.09
N TYR A 22 -4.71 -7.44 10.38
CA TYR A 22 -4.02 -7.24 11.64
C TYR A 22 -3.69 -5.76 11.89
N GLY A 23 -3.10 -5.08 10.92
CA GLY A 23 -2.77 -3.66 10.99
C GLY A 23 -4.01 -2.80 11.22
N ALA A 24 -5.13 -3.08 10.54
CA ALA A 24 -6.37 -2.36 10.76
C ALA A 24 -6.93 -2.56 12.18
N PHE A 25 -6.86 -3.77 12.76
CA PHE A 25 -7.36 -4.02 14.11
C PHE A 25 -6.44 -3.45 15.20
N PHE A 26 -5.13 -3.54 15.03
CA PHE A 26 -4.16 -3.29 16.11
C PHE A 26 -3.31 -2.04 15.93
N TYR A 27 -3.17 -1.50 14.71
CA TYR A 27 -2.31 -0.35 14.38
C TYR A 27 -3.06 0.80 13.67
N HIS A 28 -4.39 0.81 13.63
CA HIS A 28 -5.15 1.88 12.93
C HIS A 28 -4.89 3.29 13.47
N TYR A 29 -4.48 3.43 14.73
CA TYR A 29 -4.12 4.71 15.34
C TYR A 29 -2.66 5.14 15.05
N GLU A 30 -1.86 4.25 14.45
CA GLU A 30 -0.49 4.49 14.01
C GLU A 30 -0.29 4.07 12.53
N PRO A 31 -0.80 4.86 11.56
CA PRO A 31 -0.79 4.51 10.14
C PRO A 31 0.58 4.16 9.56
N GLU A 32 1.66 4.79 10.05
CA GLU A 32 3.02 4.47 9.62
C GLU A 32 3.45 3.05 10.06
N ILE A 33 3.01 2.59 11.25
CA ILE A 33 3.27 1.23 11.71
C ILE A 33 2.43 0.24 10.92
N LEU A 34 1.15 0.56 10.69
CA LEU A 34 0.26 -0.22 9.85
C LEU A 34 0.90 -0.45 8.47
N LEU A 35 1.38 0.62 7.82
CA LEU A 35 2.00 0.54 6.51
C LEU A 35 3.21 -0.40 6.48
N LYS A 36 4.09 -0.32 7.48
CA LYS A 36 5.27 -1.19 7.60
C LYS A 36 4.88 -2.64 7.80
N SER A 37 3.86 -2.90 8.63
CA SER A 37 3.41 -4.27 8.92
C SER A 37 2.81 -5.00 7.73
N LEU A 38 2.38 -4.29 6.67
CA LEU A 38 1.84 -4.93 5.47
C LEU A 38 2.83 -5.92 4.83
N MET A 39 4.13 -5.67 4.99
CA MET A 39 5.20 -6.51 4.44
C MET A 39 5.75 -7.55 5.41
N ASP A 40 5.14 -7.71 6.59
CA ASP A 40 5.60 -8.70 7.55
C ASP A 40 5.54 -10.12 6.94
N GLY A 41 6.70 -10.77 6.87
CA GLY A 41 6.81 -12.13 6.32
C GLY A 41 6.78 -12.22 4.79
N ILE A 42 6.87 -11.10 4.06
CA ILE A 42 6.94 -11.10 2.59
C ILE A 42 7.95 -10.08 2.05
N SER A 43 8.68 -10.48 0.99
CA SER A 43 9.61 -9.60 0.29
C SER A 43 8.88 -8.64 -0.66
N ALA A 44 9.37 -7.40 -0.76
CA ALA A 44 8.93 -6.43 -1.77
C ALA A 44 9.17 -6.91 -3.22
N GLU A 45 9.98 -7.96 -3.43
CA GLU A 45 10.16 -8.59 -4.75
C GLU A 45 8.96 -9.44 -5.20
N ARG A 46 8.02 -9.77 -4.30
CA ARG A 46 6.84 -10.60 -4.62
C ARG A 46 5.60 -9.76 -4.89
N ILE A 47 5.47 -8.63 -4.19
CA ILE A 47 4.31 -7.76 -4.25
C ILE A 47 4.73 -6.29 -4.13
N GLU A 48 4.07 -5.45 -4.93
CA GLU A 48 4.19 -4.00 -4.89
C GLU A 48 2.89 -3.43 -4.33
N ILE A 49 2.99 -2.41 -3.48
CA ILE A 49 1.85 -1.68 -2.92
C ILE A 49 1.88 -0.29 -3.56
N ASP A 50 1.33 -0.18 -4.77
CA ASP A 50 1.36 1.04 -5.59
C ASP A 50 0.59 2.21 -4.97
N MET A 51 -0.41 1.92 -4.14
CA MET A 51 -1.33 2.90 -3.58
C MET A 51 -1.82 2.45 -2.20
N ILE A 52 -2.03 3.43 -1.32
CA ILE A 52 -2.77 3.26 -0.08
C ILE A 52 -3.69 4.46 0.13
N GLU A 53 -4.88 4.21 0.65
CA GLU A 53 -5.82 5.24 1.04
C GLU A 53 -6.51 4.86 2.36
N PHE A 54 -6.45 5.78 3.31
CA PHE A 54 -7.16 5.69 4.59
C PHE A 54 -8.43 6.54 4.51
N THR A 55 -9.58 5.92 4.79
CA THR A 55 -10.89 6.57 4.73
C THR A 55 -11.73 6.22 5.95
N GLY A 56 -12.58 7.15 6.37
CA GLY A 56 -13.45 6.99 7.53
C GLY A 56 -13.13 7.92 8.69
N ILE A 57 -14.01 7.93 9.68
CA ILE A 57 -14.00 8.91 10.77
C ILE A 57 -12.71 8.86 11.62
N GLU A 58 -12.20 7.64 11.83
CA GLU A 58 -10.99 7.39 12.61
C GLU A 58 -9.73 7.89 11.88
N PHE A 59 -9.74 7.98 10.55
CA PHE A 59 -8.56 8.36 9.75
C PHE A 59 -8.55 9.82 9.31
N ARG A 60 -9.44 10.68 9.83
CA ARG A 60 -9.45 12.12 9.47
C ARG A 60 -8.16 12.87 9.81
N HIS A 61 -7.34 12.30 10.69
CA HIS A 61 -6.03 12.82 11.08
C HIS A 61 -4.91 12.40 10.13
N VAL A 62 -5.18 11.49 9.19
CA VAL A 62 -4.19 10.92 8.27
C VAL A 62 -4.19 11.71 6.96
N ASP A 63 -3.01 12.20 6.56
CA ASP A 63 -2.81 12.73 5.21
C ASP A 63 -2.38 11.61 4.27
N ASN A 64 -3.29 11.22 3.37
CA ASN A 64 -3.04 10.15 2.41
C ASN A 64 -1.85 10.44 1.50
N ARG A 65 -1.52 11.72 1.24
CA ARG A 65 -0.35 12.07 0.41
C ARG A 65 0.94 11.73 1.11
N ILE A 66 1.00 11.97 2.43
CA ILE A 66 2.15 11.57 3.24
C ILE A 66 2.27 10.05 3.24
N MET A 67 1.16 9.32 3.38
CA MET A 67 1.18 7.85 3.34
C MET A 67 1.66 7.31 1.99
N SER A 68 1.24 7.93 0.87
CA SER A 68 1.76 7.56 -0.46
C SER A 68 3.25 7.87 -0.60
N LEU A 69 3.76 8.97 -0.05
CA LEU A 69 5.20 9.24 -0.04
C LEU A 69 5.96 8.21 0.81
N ARG A 70 5.39 7.79 1.95
CA ARG A 70 6.00 6.73 2.78
C ARG A 70 6.11 5.40 2.05
N LEU A 71 5.17 5.05 1.17
CA LEU A 71 5.31 3.85 0.32
C LEU A 71 6.59 3.90 -0.52
N VAL A 72 6.89 5.06 -1.12
CA VAL A 72 8.11 5.25 -1.93
C VAL A 72 9.35 5.20 -1.05
N GLU A 73 9.35 5.88 0.10
CA GLU A 73 10.48 5.88 1.02
C GLU A 73 10.78 4.48 1.60
N LEU A 74 9.75 3.66 1.80
CA LEU A 74 9.89 2.27 2.25
C LEU A 74 10.23 1.30 1.11
N GLY A 75 10.31 1.78 -0.14
CA GLY A 75 10.59 0.95 -1.32
C GLY A 75 9.45 0.00 -1.71
N LEU A 76 8.21 0.30 -1.27
CA LEU A 76 7.02 -0.51 -1.53
C LEU A 76 6.28 -0.11 -2.81
N SER A 77 6.56 1.10 -3.31
CA SER A 77 6.07 1.61 -4.58
C SER A 77 7.20 2.36 -5.29
N ALA A 78 7.25 2.27 -6.62
CA ALA A 78 8.21 3.04 -7.41
C ALA A 78 7.91 4.55 -7.44
N ALA A 79 6.65 4.96 -7.26
CA ALA A 79 6.23 6.36 -7.37
C ALA A 79 4.98 6.68 -6.55
N ALA A 80 4.86 7.94 -6.14
CA ALA A 80 3.61 8.49 -5.61
C ALA A 80 3.08 9.53 -6.59
N MET A 81 1.80 9.46 -6.92
CA MET A 81 1.13 10.38 -7.84
C MET A 81 -0.04 11.08 -7.16
N PHE A 82 -0.18 12.37 -7.47
CA PHE A 82 -1.23 13.21 -6.92
C PHE A 82 -1.93 13.96 -8.06
N GLY A 83 -3.25 13.96 -8.01
CA GLY A 83 -4.06 14.73 -8.94
C GLY A 83 -4.07 16.22 -8.61
N PRO A 84 -4.68 17.04 -9.49
CA PRO A 84 -4.72 18.50 -9.31
C PRO A 84 -5.50 18.93 -8.06
N SER A 85 -6.41 18.08 -7.56
CA SER A 85 -7.13 18.30 -6.30
C SER A 85 -6.41 17.73 -5.06
N GLY A 86 -5.24 17.11 -5.25
CA GLY A 86 -4.45 16.51 -4.17
C GLY A 86 -4.90 15.12 -3.77
N GLU A 87 -5.83 14.51 -4.50
CA GLU A 87 -6.19 13.10 -4.38
C GLU A 87 -5.01 12.20 -4.78
N VAL A 88 -4.88 11.07 -4.09
CA VAL A 88 -3.89 10.05 -4.44
C VAL A 88 -4.34 9.36 -5.71
N LEU A 89 -3.44 9.24 -6.68
CA LEU A 89 -3.68 8.54 -7.94
C LEU A 89 -2.84 7.27 -7.98
N GLN A 90 -3.41 6.20 -8.53
CA GLN A 90 -2.66 4.97 -8.77
C GLN A 90 -1.68 5.16 -9.94
N PRO A 91 -0.35 5.09 -9.72
CA PRO A 91 0.62 5.35 -10.77
C PRO A 91 0.51 4.40 -11.96
N SER A 92 0.26 3.11 -11.67
CA SER A 92 0.12 2.08 -12.69
C SER A 92 -1.06 2.32 -13.62
N GLU A 93 -2.12 3.01 -13.19
CA GLU A 93 -3.25 3.37 -14.05
C GLU A 93 -2.97 4.63 -14.87
N VAL A 94 -2.37 5.65 -14.26
CA VAL A 94 -2.14 6.95 -14.92
C VAL A 94 -0.99 6.89 -15.94
N LEU A 95 0.07 6.13 -15.61
CA LEU A 95 1.24 5.98 -16.46
C LEU A 95 1.11 4.81 -17.45
N HIS A 96 -0.02 4.09 -17.43
CA HIS A 96 -0.24 2.98 -18.34
C HIS A 96 -0.22 3.48 -19.79
N LYS A 97 0.85 3.15 -20.51
CA LYS A 97 0.89 3.26 -21.97
C LYS A 97 0.10 2.08 -22.54
N ARG A 98 -0.90 2.39 -23.38
CA ARG A 98 -1.50 1.43 -24.31
C ARG A 98 -0.44 0.85 -25.24
#